data_AF-W2SQE6-F1
#
_entry.id   AF-W2SQE6-F1
#
_cell.length_a   1.000
_cell.length_b   1.000
_cell.length_c   1.000
_cell.angle_alpha   90.00
_cell.angle_beta   90.00
_cell.angle_gamma   90.00
#
_symmetry.space_group_name_H-M   'P 1'
#
loop_
_entity.id
_entity.type
_entity.pdbx_description
1 polymer ?
#
loop_
_entity_poly.entity_id
_entity_poly.type
_entity_poly.pdbx_seq_one_letter_code
_entity_poly.pdbx_strand_id
1 'polypeptide(L)' 'MPLNEEPLEENVDQLQQWRDRCAEQFPDLKARLDECNARVNSRKHTEETCIEELWDFVEQIDKCAVRRAFASLK' A
#
# COMPACT_ATOMS: atom_id res chain seq x y z
N MET A 1 1.80 14.62 -1.93
CA MET A 1 0.63 15.08 -1.14
C MET A 1 1.02 15.02 0.34
N PRO A 2 0.63 15.98 1.18
CA PRO A 2 0.92 15.90 2.62
C PRO A 2 0.20 14.68 3.20
N LEU A 3 0.88 13.94 4.07
CA LEU A 3 0.34 12.76 4.73
C LEU A 3 -0.77 13.18 5.70
N ASN A 4 -1.87 12.41 5.79
CA ASN A 4 -2.90 12.66 6.80
C ASN A 4 -2.33 12.40 8.21
N GLU A 5 -2.25 13.44 9.04
CA GLU A 5 -1.74 13.41 10.42
C GLU A 5 -2.84 13.33 11.48
N GLU A 6 -4.10 13.08 11.10
CA GLU A 6 -5.18 12.87 12.05
C GLU A 6 -4.83 11.79 13.09
N PRO A 7 -5.31 11.90 14.34
CA PRO A 7 -5.05 10.87 15.35
C PRO A 7 -5.43 9.48 14.84
N LEU A 8 -4.60 8.48 15.16
CA LEU A 8 -4.95 7.08 14.88
C LEU A 8 -6.12 6.67 15.77
N GLU A 9 -6.99 5.83 15.24
CA GLU A 9 -8.05 5.21 16.02
C GLU A 9 -7.45 4.28 17.08
N GLU A 10 -7.91 4.44 18.32
CA GLU A 10 -7.47 3.59 19.44
C GLU A 10 -8.03 2.16 19.30
N ASN A 11 -7.22 1.17 19.68
CA ASN A 11 -7.52 -0.26 19.59
C ASN A 11 -7.65 -0.82 18.14
N VAL A 12 -7.27 -0.04 17.13
CA VAL A 12 -7.14 -0.48 15.74
C VAL A 12 -5.66 -0.67 15.40
N ASP A 13 -5.34 -1.62 14.51
CA ASP A 13 -3.96 -1.87 14.08
C ASP A 13 -3.33 -0.60 13.49
N GLN A 14 -2.34 -0.06 14.19
CA GLN A 14 -1.65 1.15 13.81
C GLN A 14 -0.82 0.96 12.54
N LEU A 15 -0.30 -0.24 12.29
CA LEU A 15 0.44 -0.52 11.06
C LEU A 15 -0.48 -0.42 9.86
N GLN A 16 -1.67 -1.01 9.92
CA GLN A 16 -2.64 -0.94 8.83
C GLN A 16 -3.07 0.52 8.57
N GLN A 17 -3.41 1.27 9.62
CA GLN A 17 -3.80 2.68 9.49
C GLN A 17 -2.71 3.53 8.82
N TRP A 18 -1.44 3.32 9.17
CA TRP A 18 -0.34 4.01 8.51
C TRP A 18 -0.10 3.54 7.09
N ARG A 19 -0.27 2.24 6.80
CA ARG A 19 -0.16 1.72 5.43
C ARG A 19 -1.22 2.34 4.52
N ASP A 20 -2.45 2.48 4.99
CA ASP A 20 -3.55 3.10 4.23
C ASP A 20 -3.24 4.57 3.90
N ARG A 21 -2.79 5.34 4.90
CA ARG A 21 -2.38 6.74 4.69
C ARG A 21 -1.16 6.86 3.76
N CYS A 22 -0.20 5.95 3.88
CA CYS A 22 0.99 5.93 3.04
C CYS A 22 0.70 5.52 1.60
N ALA A 23 -0.32 4.68 1.36
CA ALA A 23 -0.74 4.28 0.02
C ALA A 23 -1.15 5.47 -0.85
N GLU A 24 -1.78 6.49 -0.26
CA GLU A 24 -2.16 7.74 -0.95
C GLU A 24 -0.97 8.53 -1.50
N GLN A 25 0.25 8.29 -1.00
CA GLN A 25 1.46 8.95 -1.48
C GLN A 25 2.02 8.36 -2.77
N PHE A 26 1.62 7.14 -3.11
CA PHE A 26 2.16 6.38 -4.25
C PHE A 26 1.06 5.99 -5.26
N PRO A 27 0.24 6.95 -5.75
CA PRO A 27 -0.88 6.65 -6.65
C PRO A 27 -0.41 6.02 -7.96
N ASP A 28 0.78 6.39 -8.45
CA ASP A 28 1.34 5.83 -9.70
C ASP A 28 1.70 4.35 -9.56
N LEU A 29 2.25 3.93 -8.42
CA LEU A 29 2.58 2.53 -8.15
C LEU A 29 1.31 1.70 -7.95
N LYS A 30 0.32 2.27 -7.25
CA LYS A 30 -0.99 1.65 -7.10
C LYS A 30 -1.69 1.48 -8.46
N ALA A 31 -1.64 2.50 -9.32
CA ALA A 31 -2.20 2.45 -10.66
C ALA A 31 -1.57 1.34 -11.51
N ARG A 32 -0.24 1.20 -11.49
CA ARG A 32 0.47 0.11 -12.21
C ARG A 32 0.04 -1.27 -11.72
N LEU A 33 -0.05 -1.45 -10.40
CA LEU A 33 -0.53 -2.69 -9.80
C LEU A 33 -1.97 -2.99 -10.23
N ASP A 34 -2.85 -1.98 -10.24
CA ASP A 34 -4.25 -2.13 -10.64
C ASP A 34 -4.41 -2.42 -12.14
N GLU A 35 -3.58 -1.80 -12.99
CA GLU A 35 -3.51 -2.11 -14.42
C GLU A 35 -3.05 -3.55 -14.67
N CYS A 36 -2.03 -4.03 -13.96
CA CYS A 36 -1.63 -5.43 -14.04
C CYS A 36 -2.76 -6.36 -13.59
N ASN A 37 -3.40 -6.06 -12.45
CA ASN A 37 -4.51 -6.86 -11.93
C ASN A 37 -5.66 -6.91 -12.94
N ALA A 38 -6.01 -5.79 -13.58
CA ALA A 38 -7.04 -5.76 -14.61
C ALA A 38 -6.66 -6.65 -15.82
N ARG A 39 -5.39 -6.62 -16.25
CA ARG A 39 -4.89 -7.44 -17.34
C ARG A 39 -4.92 -8.93 -17.02
N VAL A 40 -4.44 -9.33 -15.84
CA VAL A 40 -4.45 -10.73 -15.38
C VAL A 40 -5.88 -11.24 -15.23
N ASN A 41 -6.77 -10.47 -14.59
CA ASN A 41 -8.17 -10.86 -14.39
C ASN A 41 -9.00 -10.90 -15.68
N SER A 42 -8.59 -10.15 -16.72
CA SER A 42 -9.26 -10.20 -18.03
C SER A 42 -9.00 -11.48 -18.83
N ARG A 43 -7.96 -12.24 -18.47
CA ARG A 43 -7.53 -13.44 -19.20
C ARG A 43 -8.04 -14.71 -18.53
N LYS A 44 -8.64 -15.61 -19.31
CA LYS A 44 -9.10 -16.93 -18.80
C LYS A 44 -7.94 -17.86 -18.45
N HIS A 45 -6.83 -17.75 -19.17
CA HIS A 45 -5.59 -18.49 -18.93
C HIS A 45 -4.41 -17.55 -19.20
N THR A 46 -3.57 -17.34 -18.19
CA THR A 46 -2.38 -16.49 -18.28
C THR A 46 -1.35 -16.99 -17.28
N GLU A 47 -0.07 -16.97 -17.64
CA GLU A 47 1.06 -17.21 -16.72
C GLU A 47 1.57 -15.92 -16.08
N GLU A 48 1.02 -14.78 -16.52
CA GLU A 48 1.36 -13.47 -16.01
C GLU A 48 0.96 -13.30 -14.54
N THR A 49 1.85 -12.73 -13.73
CA THR A 49 1.62 -12.41 -12.31
C THR A 49 1.98 -10.96 -12.03
N CYS A 50 1.29 -10.32 -11.08
CA CYS A 50 1.54 -8.93 -10.69
C CYS A 50 2.47 -8.81 -9.47
N ILE A 51 3.38 -9.78 -9.29
CA ILE A 51 4.22 -9.86 -8.09
C ILE A 51 5.25 -8.72 -8.07
N GLU A 52 5.76 -8.31 -9.23
CA GLU A 52 6.72 -7.22 -9.35
C GLU A 52 6.08 -5.89 -8.96
N GLU A 53 4.92 -5.56 -9.55
CA GLU A 53 4.18 -4.34 -9.21
C GLU A 53 3.70 -4.34 -7.75
N LEU A 54 3.40 -5.52 -7.20
CA LEU A 54 3.06 -5.66 -5.79
C LEU A 54 4.25 -5.32 -4.90
N TRP A 55 5.44 -5.85 -5.18
CA TRP A 55 6.64 -5.56 -4.40
C TRP A 55 7.03 -4.09 -4.48
N ASP A 56 6.98 -3.50 -5.68
CA ASP A 56 7.26 -2.07 -5.87
C ASP A 56 6.34 -1.19 -5.01
N PHE A 57 5.05 -1.51 -4.97
CA PHE A 57 4.08 -0.76 -4.19
C PHE A 57 4.25 -0.97 -2.68
N VAL A 58 4.36 -2.23 -2.23
CA VAL A 58 4.48 -2.58 -0.80
C VAL A 58 5.75 -2.03 -0.20
N GLU A 59 6.88 -2.09 -0.90
CA GLU A 59 8.16 -1.60 -0.40
C GLU A 59 8.10 -0.10 -0.06
N GLN A 60 7.46 0.70 -0.91
CA GLN A 60 7.33 2.15 -0.70
C GLN A 60 6.35 2.48 0.43
N ILE A 61 5.22 1.76 0.50
CA ILE A 61 4.28 1.90 1.61
C ILE A 61 4.95 1.55 2.93
N ASP A 62 5.70 0.46 3.01
CA ASP A 62 6.34 0.02 4.24
C ASP A 62 7.47 0.96 4.68
N LYS A 63 8.27 1.47 3.73
CA LYS A 63 9.26 2.54 4.01
C LYS A 63 8.62 3.75 4.68
N CYS A 64 7.39 4.08 4.28
CA CYS A 64 6.60 5.17 4.86
C CYS A 64 5.94 4.78 6.20
N ALA A 65 5.29 3.63 6.28
CA ALA A 65 4.39 3.28 7.38
C ALA A 65 5.12 2.72 8.60
N VAL A 66 6.13 1.87 8.41
CA VAL A 66 6.70 1.04 9.48
C VAL A 66 7.26 1.91 10.61
N ARG A 67 8.10 2.90 10.32
CA ARG A 67 8.67 3.75 11.38
C ARG A 67 7.60 4.52 12.16
N ARG A 68 6.54 4.98 11.48
CA ARG A 68 5.45 5.74 12.09
C ARG A 68 4.57 4.84 12.96
N ALA A 69 4.28 3.64 12.48
CA ALA A 69 3.56 2.62 13.23
C ALA A 69 4.30 2.26 14.51
N PHE A 70 5.61 1.96 14.44
CA PHE A 70 6.41 1.66 15.63
C PHE A 70 6.45 2.82 16.64
N ALA A 71 6.48 4.07 16.17
CA ALA A 71 6.43 5.25 17.04
C ALA A 71 5.05 5.48 17.68
N SER A 72 4.00 4.83 17.16
CA SER A 72 2.63 4.97 17.64
C SER A 72 2.25 3.92 18.68
N LEU A 73 3.03 2.84 18.81
CA LEU A 73 2.77 1.75 19.76
C LEU A 73 2.84 2.27 21.21
N LYS A 74 1.86 1.85 22.02
CA LYS A 74 1.81 2.12 23.46
C LYS A 74 2.50 1.00 24.25
#